data_AF-A0A7W0LQB7-F1
#
_entry.id   AF-A0A7W0LQB7-F1
#
_cell.length_a   1.000
_cell.length_b   1.000
_cell.length_c   1.000
_cell.angle_alpha   90.00
_cell.angle_beta   90.00
_cell.angle_gamma   90.00
#
_symmetry.space_group_name_H-M   'P 1'
#
loop_
_entity.id
_entity.type
_entity.pdbx_description
1 polymer ?
#
loop_
_entity_poly.entity_id
_entity_poly.type
_entity_poly.pdbx_seq_one_letter_code
_entity_poly.pdbx_strand_id
1 'polypeptide(L)'
;MKEVLHGALRGAIAAMAMTGMRAFTISTGLVKEAPPTAIARQKAKAMFRLTPKRKRRAGLELMHWGYGAVGGAAFGALPDEVRRRHWAGPVYGLLVWLGFELGIAPLLDLSQAKRVRPVERLMLALDHLLYGLVLSETRSRPRD
;
A
#
# COMPACT_ATOMS: atom_id res chain seq x y z
N MET A 1 5.73 -10.20 -20.31
CA MET A 1 4.28 -10.15 -19.98
C MET A 1 3.89 -11.02 -18.80
N LYS A 2 4.04 -12.36 -18.83
CA LYS A 2 3.59 -13.27 -17.74
C LYS A 2 3.96 -12.77 -16.32
N GLU A 3 5.22 -12.39 -16.09
CA GLU A 3 5.69 -11.90 -14.78
C GLU A 3 5.07 -10.57 -14.33
N VAL A 4 4.73 -9.68 -15.26
CA VAL A 4 4.07 -8.39 -14.96
C VAL A 4 2.62 -8.63 -14.49
N LEU A 5 1.91 -9.57 -15.11
CA LEU A 5 0.56 -9.94 -14.71
C LEU A 5 0.54 -10.70 -13.36
N HIS A 6 1.49 -11.61 -13.13
CA HIS A 6 1.66 -12.24 -11.83
C HIS A 6 2.05 -11.22 -10.76
N GLY A 7 2.93 -10.27 -11.09
CA GLY A 7 3.28 -9.14 -10.24
C GLY A 7 2.04 -8.32 -9.86
N ALA A 8 1.18 -7.98 -10.82
CA ALA A 8 -0.07 -7.26 -10.58
C ALA A 8 -1.00 -7.99 -9.61
N LEU A 9 -1.22 -9.30 -9.82
CA LEU A 9 -2.05 -10.12 -8.94
C LEU A 9 -1.46 -10.20 -7.52
N ARG A 10 -0.15 -10.45 -7.40
CA ARG A 10 0.57 -10.48 -6.10
C ARG A 10 0.50 -9.12 -5.40
N GLY A 11 0.62 -8.03 -6.14
CA GLY A 11 0.50 -6.66 -5.64
C GLY A 11 -0.90 -6.34 -5.08
N ALA A 12 -1.96 -6.83 -5.72
CA ALA A 12 -3.32 -6.74 -5.18
C ALA A 12 -3.45 -7.52 -3.85
N ILE A 13 -2.99 -8.78 -3.82
CA ILE A 13 -3.00 -9.63 -2.62
C ILE A 13 -2.19 -9.01 -1.48
N ALA A 14 -1.02 -8.45 -1.78
CA ALA A 14 -0.17 -7.75 -0.81
C ALA A 14 -0.85 -6.49 -0.22
N ALA A 15 -1.58 -5.72 -1.04
CA ALA A 15 -2.36 -4.59 -0.55
C ALA A 15 -3.64 -5.02 0.23
N MET A 16 -4.23 -6.16 -0.08
CA MET A 16 -5.27 -6.78 0.76
C MET A 16 -4.71 -7.19 2.13
N ALA A 17 -3.50 -7.76 2.18
CA ALA A 17 -2.81 -8.06 3.44
C ALA A 17 -2.52 -6.79 4.27
N MET A 18 -2.01 -5.72 3.65
CA MET A 18 -1.89 -4.40 4.31
C MET A 18 -3.24 -3.86 4.79
N THR A 19 -4.34 -4.12 4.08
CA THR A 19 -5.68 -3.69 4.52
C THR A 19 -6.10 -4.41 5.80
N GLY A 20 -5.77 -5.71 5.94
CA GLY A 20 -5.94 -6.48 7.18
C GLY A 20 -5.09 -5.95 8.34
N MET A 21 -3.78 -5.75 8.10
CA MET A 21 -2.87 -5.20 9.12
C MET A 21 -3.22 -3.77 9.52
N ARG A 22 -3.73 -2.95 8.60
CA ARG A 22 -4.29 -1.62 8.90
C ARG A 22 -5.52 -1.72 9.80
N ALA A 23 -6.40 -2.69 9.58
CA ALA A 23 -7.55 -2.89 10.46
C ALA A 23 -7.12 -3.29 11.88
N PHE A 24 -6.14 -4.19 12.02
CA PHE A 24 -5.58 -4.61 13.31
C PHE A 24 -4.82 -3.49 14.04
N THR A 25 -3.98 -2.73 13.34
CA THR A 25 -3.24 -1.58 13.92
C THR A 25 -4.16 -0.41 14.31
N ILE A 26 -5.34 -0.29 13.68
CA ILE A 26 -6.38 0.64 14.12
C ILE A 26 -7.13 0.11 15.36
N SER A 27 -7.54 -1.17 15.37
CA SER A 27 -8.29 -1.72 16.52
C SER A 27 -7.47 -1.81 17.80
N THR A 28 -6.14 -1.90 17.69
CA THR A 28 -5.19 -1.85 18.82
C THR A 28 -4.74 -0.42 19.19
N GLY A 29 -5.23 0.61 18.49
CA GLY A 29 -4.90 2.02 18.78
C GLY A 29 -3.47 2.45 18.40
N LEU A 30 -2.70 1.60 17.72
CA LEU A 30 -1.36 1.91 17.21
C LEU A 30 -1.41 2.94 16.07
N VAL A 31 -2.49 2.94 15.28
CA VAL A 31 -2.74 3.88 14.16
C VAL A 31 -4.13 4.52 14.30
N LYS A 32 -4.22 5.86 14.27
CA LYS A 32 -5.48 6.58 14.48
C LYS A 32 -6.50 6.52 13.32
N GLU A 33 -6.06 6.74 12.08
CA GLU A 33 -6.94 6.77 10.90
C GLU A 33 -6.14 6.34 9.66
N ALA A 34 -6.73 5.57 8.75
CA ALA A 34 -6.03 5.11 7.54
C ALA A 34 -5.78 6.28 6.55
N PRO A 35 -4.59 6.37 5.91
CA PRO A 35 -4.26 7.51 5.02
C PRO A 35 -5.29 7.81 3.91
N PRO A 36 -5.88 6.83 3.20
CA PRO A 36 -6.89 7.10 2.18
C PRO A 36 -8.14 7.80 2.75
N THR A 37 -8.55 7.43 3.97
CA THR A 37 -9.69 8.03 4.67
C THR A 37 -9.43 9.49 4.99
N ALA A 38 -8.22 9.82 5.45
CA ALA A 38 -7.78 11.18 5.76
C ALA A 38 -7.64 12.06 4.49
N ILE A 39 -6.93 11.57 3.46
CA ILE A 39 -6.77 12.26 2.17
C ILE A 39 -8.15 12.64 1.59
N ALA A 40 -9.05 11.67 1.50
CA ALA A 40 -10.37 11.89 0.92
C ALA A 40 -11.30 12.70 1.86
N ARG A 41 -11.02 12.80 3.16
CA ARG A 41 -11.75 13.65 4.12
C ARG A 41 -11.37 15.13 3.95
N GLN A 42 -10.11 15.38 3.55
CA GLN A 42 -9.60 16.71 3.23
C GLN A 42 -10.00 17.15 1.82
N LYS A 43 -9.79 16.32 0.79
CA LYS A 43 -9.96 16.70 -0.63
C LYS A 43 -11.36 16.48 -1.21
N ALA A 44 -12.13 15.48 -0.75
CA ALA A 44 -13.39 15.07 -1.40
C ALA A 44 -14.66 15.30 -0.54
N LYS A 45 -14.63 16.29 0.36
CA LYS A 45 -15.61 16.54 1.45
C LYS A 45 -17.09 16.56 1.02
N ALA A 46 -17.42 17.06 -0.17
CA ALA A 46 -18.79 17.08 -0.69
C ALA A 46 -19.28 15.68 -1.12
N MET A 47 -18.48 14.98 -1.93
CA MET A 47 -18.73 13.57 -2.29
C MET A 47 -18.77 12.68 -1.03
N PHE A 48 -17.97 13.01 -0.01
CA PHE A 48 -17.95 12.37 1.32
C PHE A 48 -19.18 12.64 2.20
N ARG A 49 -20.14 13.47 1.78
CA ARG A 49 -21.47 13.61 2.40
C ARG A 49 -22.55 12.79 1.69
N LEU A 50 -22.48 12.67 0.37
CA LEU A 50 -23.52 12.04 -0.45
C LEU A 50 -23.41 10.50 -0.52
N THR A 51 -22.20 9.93 -0.34
CA THR A 51 -21.98 8.49 -0.42
C THR A 51 -22.07 7.80 0.96
N PRO A 52 -22.90 6.75 1.13
CA PRO A 52 -22.96 5.98 2.38
C PRO A 52 -21.59 5.44 2.82
N LYS A 53 -21.23 5.63 4.10
CA LYS A 53 -19.90 5.32 4.68
C LYS A 53 -19.36 3.94 4.26
N ARG A 54 -20.20 2.90 4.19
CA ARG A 54 -19.80 1.53 3.79
C ARG A 54 -19.37 1.42 2.33
N LYS A 55 -20.17 1.92 1.38
CA LYS A 55 -19.81 1.98 -0.05
C LYS A 55 -18.53 2.81 -0.24
N ARG A 56 -18.46 3.92 0.49
CA ARG A 56 -17.36 4.89 0.45
C ARG A 56 -16.03 4.32 0.99
N ARG A 57 -16.07 3.44 1.99
CA ARG A 57 -14.91 2.69 2.50
C ARG A 57 -14.42 1.66 1.49
N ALA A 58 -15.32 0.82 0.98
CA ALA A 58 -14.99 -0.23 0.00
C ALA A 58 -14.35 0.34 -1.29
N GLY A 59 -14.78 1.52 -1.74
CA GLY A 59 -14.14 2.21 -2.87
C GLY A 59 -12.69 2.62 -2.61
N LEU A 60 -12.36 3.11 -1.40
CA LEU A 60 -10.98 3.43 -1.03
C LEU A 60 -10.11 2.18 -0.90
N GLU A 61 -10.65 1.09 -0.35
CA GLU A 61 -9.96 -0.20 -0.24
C GLU A 61 -9.68 -0.78 -1.63
N LEU A 62 -10.66 -0.76 -2.54
CA LEU A 62 -10.49 -1.19 -3.93
C LEU A 62 -9.45 -0.35 -4.69
N MET A 63 -9.46 0.99 -4.54
CA MET A 63 -8.42 1.86 -5.12
C MET A 63 -7.03 1.53 -4.55
N HIS A 64 -6.93 1.24 -3.25
CA HIS A 64 -5.68 0.86 -2.62
C HIS A 64 -5.14 -0.48 -3.15
N TRP A 65 -6.02 -1.48 -3.38
CA TRP A 65 -5.64 -2.74 -4.03
C TRP A 65 -5.23 -2.53 -5.49
N GLY A 66 -5.88 -1.60 -6.21
CA GLY A 66 -5.48 -1.18 -7.55
C GLY A 66 -4.08 -0.55 -7.60
N TYR A 67 -3.76 0.36 -6.67
CA TYR A 67 -2.40 0.89 -6.53
C TYR A 67 -1.39 -0.21 -6.16
N GLY A 68 -1.78 -1.14 -5.28
CA GLY A 68 -1.00 -2.32 -4.96
C GLY A 68 -0.67 -3.17 -6.19
N ALA A 69 -1.64 -3.38 -7.08
CA ALA A 69 -1.46 -4.09 -8.34
C ALA A 69 -0.54 -3.34 -9.32
N VAL A 70 -0.64 -2.01 -9.43
CA VAL A 70 0.28 -1.22 -10.26
C VAL A 70 1.72 -1.30 -9.75
N GLY A 71 1.94 -1.20 -8.43
CA GLY A 71 3.25 -1.42 -7.82
C GLY A 71 3.77 -2.86 -8.05
N GLY A 72 2.89 -3.85 -7.91
CA GLY A 72 3.25 -5.25 -8.15
C GLY A 72 3.62 -5.53 -9.61
N ALA A 73 2.94 -4.88 -10.56
CA ALA A 73 3.27 -4.93 -11.98
C ALA A 73 4.64 -4.30 -12.27
N ALA A 74 4.94 -3.14 -11.66
CA ALA A 74 6.23 -2.48 -11.77
C ALA A 74 7.37 -3.32 -11.17
N PHE A 75 7.14 -3.95 -10.00
CA PHE A 75 8.08 -4.92 -9.43
C PHE A 75 8.27 -6.12 -10.36
N GLY A 76 7.19 -6.67 -10.94
CA GLY A 76 7.23 -7.78 -11.90
C GLY A 76 7.89 -7.44 -13.25
N ALA A 77 8.14 -6.17 -13.53
CA ALA A 77 8.89 -5.69 -14.69
C ALA A 77 10.41 -5.53 -14.41
N LEU A 78 10.87 -5.68 -13.16
CA LEU A 78 12.29 -5.62 -12.82
C LEU A 78 13.08 -6.82 -13.38
N PRO A 79 14.42 -6.70 -13.56
CA PRO A 79 15.28 -7.82 -13.92
C PRO A 79 15.22 -8.97 -12.89
N ASP A 80 15.43 -10.19 -13.36
CA ASP A 80 15.32 -11.39 -12.53
C ASP A 80 16.46 -11.48 -11.49
N GLU A 81 17.62 -10.92 -11.81
CA GLU A 81 18.82 -10.80 -10.96
C GLU A 81 18.57 -9.91 -9.73
N VAL A 82 17.56 -9.04 -9.82
CA VAL A 82 17.05 -8.21 -8.72
C VAL A 82 15.94 -8.98 -7.99
N ARG A 83 14.86 -9.36 -8.70
CA ARG A 83 13.68 -10.06 -8.14
C ARG A 83 13.98 -11.39 -7.45
N ARG A 84 15.10 -12.07 -7.75
CA ARG A 84 15.50 -13.35 -7.14
C ARG A 84 16.25 -13.17 -5.80
N ARG A 85 16.53 -11.94 -5.36
CA ARG A 85 17.15 -11.68 -4.05
C ARG A 85 16.09 -11.62 -2.96
N HIS A 86 16.30 -12.31 -1.84
CA HIS A 86 15.35 -12.37 -0.72
C HIS A 86 14.94 -11.00 -0.16
N TRP A 87 15.84 -10.01 -0.22
CA TRP A 87 15.57 -8.65 0.26
C TRP A 87 14.84 -7.76 -0.75
N ALA A 88 14.72 -8.17 -2.02
CA ALA A 88 14.22 -7.29 -3.08
C ALA A 88 12.77 -6.86 -2.88
N GLY A 89 11.91 -7.78 -2.42
CA GLY A 89 10.52 -7.47 -2.03
C GLY A 89 10.46 -6.45 -0.89
N PRO A 90 10.99 -6.76 0.30
CA PRO A 90 11.04 -5.85 1.45
C PRO A 90 11.59 -4.45 1.14
N VAL A 91 12.71 -4.36 0.42
CA VAL A 91 13.32 -3.08 0.03
C VAL A 91 12.43 -2.33 -0.96
N TYR A 92 11.85 -3.01 -1.96
CA TYR A 92 10.90 -2.40 -2.88
C TYR A 92 9.67 -1.82 -2.15
N GLY A 93 9.12 -2.56 -1.17
CA GLY A 93 8.02 -2.09 -0.33
C GLY A 93 8.37 -0.79 0.41
N LEU A 94 9.53 -0.75 1.08
CA LEU A 94 10.02 0.47 1.76
C LEU A 94 10.27 1.64 0.79
N LEU A 95 10.74 1.38 -0.43
CA LEU A 95 10.88 2.41 -1.48
C LEU A 95 9.53 2.95 -1.95
N VAL A 96 8.49 2.12 -2.06
CA VAL A 96 7.11 2.57 -2.36
C VAL A 96 6.57 3.46 -1.24
N TRP A 97 6.80 3.11 0.04
CA TRP A 97 6.45 3.96 1.17
C TRP A 97 7.18 5.31 1.14
N LEU A 98 8.50 5.31 0.93
CA LEU A 98 9.29 6.55 0.82
C LEU A 98 8.86 7.40 -0.36
N GLY A 99 8.52 6.81 -1.51
CA GLY A 99 7.95 7.53 -2.65
C GLY A 99 6.60 8.19 -2.34
N PHE A 100 5.78 7.57 -1.49
CA PHE A 100 4.55 8.19 -0.99
C PHE A 100 4.85 9.34 -0.01
N GLU A 101 5.71 9.15 1.00
CA GLU A 101 6.03 10.16 2.02
C GLU A 101 6.77 11.38 1.45
N LEU A 102 7.65 11.18 0.46
CA LEU A 102 8.48 12.24 -0.12
C LEU A 102 7.89 12.87 -1.39
N GLY A 103 7.06 12.14 -2.14
CA GLY A 103 6.39 12.64 -3.34
C GLY A 103 4.94 13.03 -3.07
N ILE A 104 4.08 12.05 -2.80
CA ILE A 104 2.62 12.23 -2.81
C ILE A 104 2.13 13.02 -1.59
N ALA A 105 2.64 12.74 -0.39
CA ALA A 105 2.22 13.40 0.84
C ALA A 105 2.46 14.92 0.86
N PRO A 106 3.63 15.46 0.44
CA PRO A 106 3.84 16.91 0.36
C PRO A 106 3.06 17.56 -0.80
N LEU A 107 2.99 16.95 -2.00
CA LEU A 107 2.21 17.51 -3.12
C LEU A 107 0.71 17.69 -2.80
N LEU A 108 0.17 16.84 -1.92
CA LEU A 108 -1.23 16.94 -1.50
C LEU A 108 -1.47 17.95 -0.36
N ASP A 109 -0.43 18.55 0.23
CA ASP A 109 -0.41 19.26 1.53
C ASP A 109 -1.32 18.60 2.57
N LEU A 110 -0.98 17.34 2.87
CA LEU A 110 -1.59 16.62 3.99
C LEU A 110 -1.03 17.21 5.28
N SER A 111 -1.70 18.20 5.85
CA SER A 111 -1.31 18.81 7.13
C SER A 111 -1.24 17.80 8.29
N GLN A 112 -1.91 16.65 8.14
CA GLN A 112 -1.74 15.46 8.99
C GLN A 112 -0.33 14.85 8.90
N ALA A 113 0.31 14.78 7.72
CA ALA A 113 1.64 14.22 7.50
C ALA A 113 2.71 14.88 8.39
N LYS A 114 2.55 16.19 8.67
CA LYS A 114 3.39 17.01 9.56
C LYS A 114 3.13 16.75 11.06
N ARG A 115 2.13 15.95 11.44
CA ARG A 115 1.76 15.61 12.84
C ARG A 115 1.58 14.10 13.13
N VAL A 116 1.90 13.23 12.17
CA VAL A 116 1.88 11.76 12.36
C VAL A 116 2.85 11.37 13.47
N ARG A 117 2.42 10.52 14.40
CA ARG A 117 3.29 10.03 15.50
C ARG A 117 4.42 9.16 14.93
N PRO A 118 5.62 9.12 15.55
CA PRO A 118 6.69 8.21 15.11
C PRO A 118 6.24 6.74 15.03
N VAL A 119 5.41 6.28 15.97
CA VAL A 119 4.79 4.94 15.96
C VAL A 119 3.88 4.74 14.74
N GLU A 120 3.09 5.74 14.36
CA GLU A 120 2.19 5.65 13.20
C GLU A 120 2.98 5.57 11.88
N ARG A 121 4.09 6.33 11.75
CA ARG A 121 5.02 6.20 10.63
C ARG A 121 5.72 4.84 10.61
N LEU A 122 6.13 4.31 11.77
CA LEU A 122 6.74 2.98 11.87
C LEU A 122 5.75 1.88 11.44
N MET A 123 4.48 1.93 11.87
CA MET A 123 3.45 1.00 11.41
C MET A 123 3.26 1.12 9.89
N LEU A 124 3.14 2.34 9.35
CA LEU A 124 3.04 2.58 7.90
C LEU A 124 4.21 1.97 7.12
N ALA A 125 5.45 2.09 7.61
CA ALA A 125 6.62 1.46 7.01
C ALA A 125 6.58 -0.08 7.10
N LEU A 126 6.16 -0.64 8.24
CA LEU A 126 6.03 -2.08 8.45
C LEU A 126 4.96 -2.73 7.57
N ASP A 127 3.83 -2.05 7.34
CA ASP A 127 2.82 -2.52 6.39
C ASP A 127 3.40 -2.62 4.97
N HIS A 128 4.18 -1.62 4.53
CA HIS A 128 4.82 -1.65 3.22
C HIS A 128 5.96 -2.68 3.15
N LEU A 129 6.66 -2.95 4.26
CA LEU A 129 7.61 -4.06 4.37
C LEU A 129 6.89 -5.41 4.20
N LEU A 130 5.71 -5.58 4.82
CA LEU A 130 4.84 -6.76 4.60
C LEU A 130 4.34 -6.84 3.16
N TYR A 131 3.94 -5.73 2.53
CA TYR A 131 3.61 -5.71 1.10
C TYR A 131 4.77 -6.25 0.26
N GLY A 132 5.99 -5.78 0.55
CA GLY A 132 7.22 -6.27 -0.04
C GLY A 132 7.44 -7.78 0.15
N LEU A 133 7.27 -8.28 1.38
CA LEU A 133 7.36 -9.71 1.71
C LEU A 133 6.33 -10.55 0.94
N VAL A 134 5.04 -10.19 0.96
CA VAL A 134 3.99 -10.96 0.27
C VAL A 134 4.21 -10.97 -1.24
N LEU A 135 4.70 -9.85 -1.80
CA LEU A 135 5.04 -9.70 -3.22
C LEU A 135 6.22 -10.59 -3.65
N SER A 136 7.19 -10.86 -2.76
CA SER A 136 8.30 -11.80 -3.02
C SER A 136 8.02 -13.25 -2.64
N GLU A 137 7.28 -13.52 -1.56
CA GLU A 137 7.14 -14.85 -0.97
C GLU A 137 6.06 -15.71 -1.66
N THR A 138 5.03 -15.06 -2.25
CA THR A 138 4.06 -15.74 -3.13
C THR A 138 4.67 -16.19 -4.47
N ARG A 139 6.00 -16.19 -4.59
CA ARG A 139 6.79 -16.59 -5.75
C ARG A 139 7.13 -18.09 -5.76
N SER A 140 6.11 -18.93 -5.63
CA SER A 140 6.10 -20.19 -6.37
C SER A 140 6.37 -19.86 -7.84
N ARG A 141 7.49 -20.36 -8.37
CA ARG A 141 7.93 -20.05 -9.73
C ARG A 141 6.93 -20.63 -10.73
N PRO A 142 6.67 -19.95 -11.87
CA PRO A 142 6.36 -20.69 -13.08
C PRO A 142 7.46 -21.74 -13.28
N ARG A 143 7.06 -23.00 -13.43
CA ARG A 143 7.89 -23.98 -14.12
C ARG A 143 7.50 -23.85 -15.58
N ASP A 144 8.47 -23.47 -16.40
CA ASP A 144 8.39 -23.66 -17.85
C ASP A 144 8.58 -25.16 -18.18
#